data_AF-A0A7W9HQL2-F1
#
_entry.id   AF-A0A7W9HQL2-F1
#
_cell.length_a   1.000
_cell.length_b   1.000
_cell.length_c   1.000
_cell.angle_alpha   90.00
_cell.angle_beta   90.00
_cell.angle_gamma   90.00
#
_symmetry.space_group_name_H-M   'P 1'
#
loop_
_entity.id
_entity.type
_entity.pdbx_description
1 polymer ?
#
loop_
_entity_poly.entity_id
_entity_poly.type
_entity_poly.pdbx_seq_one_letter_code
_entity_poly.pdbx_strand_id
1 'polypeptide(L)'
;MSEILIAVTALATGVALGLVVRFTGRRRSSDHTRRTTPNARELLRATDDLEYGLNTVLNFGPLSLSELATVDLPAKLDRVAATGEVAKAVLTTLKTHTEKIALHPYPEQRDLLTAVREDEAAVWLALRDAIGSGAAQRLAATEARRVLDEIRLRHEDKAEKELAPV
;
A
#
# COMPACT_ATOMS: atom_id res chain seq x y z
N MET A 1 15.59 27.59 -28.66
CA MET A 1 16.38 26.59 -27.93
C MET A 1 16.28 26.83 -26.42
N SER A 2 15.09 26.67 -25.82
CA SER A 2 14.87 26.97 -24.38
C SER A 2 13.85 26.06 -23.66
N GLU A 3 13.26 25.05 -24.32
CA GLU A 3 12.21 24.21 -23.71
C GLU A 3 12.71 22.87 -23.14
N ILE A 4 13.92 22.44 -23.53
CA ILE A 4 14.50 21.17 -23.08
C ILE A 4 15.06 21.29 -21.64
N LEU A 5 15.27 22.50 -21.13
CA LEU A 5 15.89 22.73 -19.82
C LEU A 5 14.94 22.57 -18.62
N ILE A 6 13.62 22.61 -18.83
CA ILE A 6 12.63 22.50 -17.74
C ILE A 6 12.28 21.02 -17.46
N ALA A 7 12.32 20.17 -18.49
CA ALA A 7 12.04 18.74 -18.33
C ALA A 7 13.14 18.01 -17.53
N VAL A 8 14.38 18.51 -17.57
CA VAL A 8 15.52 17.89 -16.87
C VAL A 8 15.54 18.26 -15.37
N THR A 9 15.02 19.42 -14.98
CA THR A 9 15.01 19.83 -13.57
C THR A 9 13.93 19.13 -12.76
N ALA A 10 12.75 18.84 -13.34
CA ALA A 10 11.68 18.11 -12.67
C ALA A 10 12.01 16.63 -12.38
N LEU A 11 12.78 16.01 -13.28
CA LEU A 11 13.21 14.61 -13.14
C LEU A 11 14.31 14.46 -12.08
N ALA A 12 15.12 15.50 -11.86
CA ALA A 12 16.16 15.51 -10.82
C ALA A 12 15.59 15.74 -9.41
N THR A 13 14.56 16.57 -9.23
CA THR A 13 13.93 16.80 -7.92
C THR A 13 13.12 15.60 -7.42
N GLY A 14 12.44 14.87 -8.31
CA GLY A 14 11.71 13.65 -7.94
C GLY A 14 12.61 12.53 -7.42
N VAL A 15 13.78 12.33 -8.06
CA VAL A 15 14.75 11.30 -7.67
C VAL A 15 15.48 11.68 -6.37
N ALA A 16 15.77 12.96 -6.15
CA ALA A 16 16.40 13.44 -4.92
C ALA A 16 15.47 13.31 -3.68
N LEU A 17 14.18 13.62 -3.81
CA LEU A 17 13.20 13.42 -2.73
C LEU A 17 13.01 11.93 -2.41
N GLY A 18 12.95 11.06 -3.43
CA GLY A 18 12.86 9.61 -3.24
C GLY A 18 14.09 9.00 -2.54
N LEU A 19 15.28 9.54 -2.80
CA LEU A 19 16.53 9.06 -2.18
C LEU A 19 16.74 9.62 -0.76
N VAL A 20 16.37 10.86 -0.46
CA VAL A 20 16.51 11.45 0.89
C VAL A 20 15.55 10.80 1.90
N VAL A 21 14.34 10.41 1.47
CA VAL A 21 13.42 9.62 2.32
C VAL A 21 13.99 8.22 2.60
N ARG A 22 14.65 7.61 1.60
CA ARG A 22 15.26 6.27 1.75
C ARG A 22 16.54 6.27 2.63
N PHE A 23 17.25 7.39 2.73
CA PHE A 23 18.51 7.48 3.48
C PHE A 23 18.36 8.03 4.91
N THR A 24 17.36 8.87 5.18
CA THR A 24 17.15 9.44 6.53
C THR A 24 16.46 8.48 7.51
N GLY A 25 15.82 7.42 7.01
CA GLY A 25 15.29 6.32 7.84
C GLY A 25 16.34 5.41 8.49
N ARG A 26 17.64 5.63 8.23
CA ARG A 26 18.75 4.82 8.77
C ARG A 26 19.47 5.48 9.95
N ARG A 27 18.78 6.30 10.75
CA ARG A 27 19.29 6.73 12.06
C ARG A 27 18.90 5.71 13.12
N ARG A 28 19.91 4.92 13.51
CA ARG A 28 20.03 4.25 14.81
C ARG A 28 19.49 5.16 15.91
N SER A 29 18.50 4.69 16.66
CA SER A 29 18.37 5.01 18.08
C SER A 29 18.58 3.72 18.85
N SER A 30 19.70 3.71 19.57
CA SER A 30 20.02 2.79 20.65
C SER A 30 19.07 3.00 21.84
N ASP A 31 18.93 1.96 22.65
CA ASP A 31 18.38 1.95 24.01
C ASP A 31 16.86 2.09 24.19
N HIS A 32 16.15 1.03 23.81
CA HIS A 32 15.08 0.47 24.66
C HIS A 32 14.88 -1.03 24.38
N THR A 33 15.88 -1.82 24.74
CA THR A 33 15.85 -3.29 24.66
C THR A 33 14.99 -3.85 25.80
N ARG A 34 13.67 -3.66 25.72
CA ARG A 34 12.70 -4.36 26.56
C ARG A 34 12.09 -5.50 25.74
N ARG A 35 12.77 -6.66 25.76
CA ARG A 35 12.28 -8.04 25.53
C ARG A 35 11.18 -8.31 24.46
N THR A 36 11.00 -7.51 23.42
CA THR A 36 10.19 -7.94 22.28
C THR A 36 10.98 -8.95 21.46
N THR A 37 10.39 -10.14 21.26
CA THR A 37 10.94 -11.20 20.42
C THR A 37 11.29 -10.64 19.01
N PRO A 38 12.35 -11.13 18.35
CA PRO A 38 12.74 -10.64 17.02
C PRO A 38 11.58 -10.65 16.01
N ASN A 39 10.72 -11.68 16.08
CA ASN A 39 9.56 -11.87 15.21
C ASN A 39 8.47 -10.80 15.42
N ALA A 40 8.21 -10.37 16.65
CA ALA A 40 7.23 -9.32 16.94
C ALA A 40 7.59 -7.98 16.27
N ARG A 41 8.88 -7.61 16.31
CA ARG A 41 9.36 -6.38 15.66
C ARG A 41 9.33 -6.49 14.14
N GLU A 42 9.59 -7.67 13.60
CA GLU A 42 9.49 -7.93 12.17
C GLU A 42 8.04 -7.89 11.68
N LEU A 43 7.10 -8.46 12.44
CA LEU A 43 5.67 -8.38 12.17
C LEU A 43 5.21 -6.93 12.11
N LEU A 44 5.54 -6.10 13.10
CA LEU A 44 5.13 -4.70 13.11
C LEU A 44 5.65 -3.95 11.87
N ARG A 45 6.92 -4.16 11.49
CA ARG A 45 7.48 -3.55 10.28
C ARG A 45 6.80 -4.04 8.99
N ALA A 46 6.52 -5.34 8.88
CA ALA A 46 5.82 -5.89 7.73
C ALA A 46 4.37 -5.36 7.64
N THR A 47 3.74 -5.18 8.79
CA THR A 47 2.40 -4.59 8.94
C THR A 47 2.41 -3.12 8.53
N ASP A 48 3.38 -2.33 8.99
CA ASP A 48 3.56 -0.91 8.61
C ASP A 48 3.82 -0.77 7.09
N ASP A 49 4.60 -1.68 6.49
CA ASP A 49 4.85 -1.69 5.04
C ASP A 49 3.59 -2.01 4.22
N LEU A 50 2.77 -2.96 4.69
CA LEU A 50 1.49 -3.30 4.08
C LEU A 50 0.49 -2.15 4.24
N GLU A 51 0.43 -1.56 5.43
CA GLU A 51 -0.33 -0.35 5.73
C GLU A 51 0.02 0.78 4.76
N TYR A 52 1.31 1.05 4.56
CA TYR A 52 1.74 2.09 3.63
C TYR A 52 1.26 1.81 2.21
N GLY A 53 1.29 0.54 1.78
CA GLY A 53 0.72 0.12 0.50
C GLY A 53 -0.79 0.38 0.40
N LEU A 54 -1.57 -0.01 1.42
CA LEU A 54 -3.01 0.20 1.45
C LEU A 54 -3.38 1.68 1.52
N ASN A 55 -2.63 2.45 2.30
CA ASN A 55 -2.78 3.91 2.39
C ASN A 55 -2.44 4.59 1.06
N THR A 56 -1.56 4.00 0.24
CA THR A 56 -1.29 4.53 -1.09
C THR A 56 -2.55 4.47 -1.96
N VAL A 57 -3.25 3.33 -1.95
CA VAL A 57 -4.53 3.14 -2.65
C VAL A 57 -5.63 4.05 -2.10
N LEU A 58 -5.67 4.27 -0.78
CA LEU A 58 -6.69 5.10 -0.14
C LEU A 58 -6.47 6.61 -0.37
N ASN A 59 -5.22 7.08 -0.30
CA ASN A 59 -4.90 8.51 -0.27
C ASN A 59 -4.58 9.11 -1.63
N PHE A 60 -3.93 8.37 -2.54
CA PHE A 60 -3.56 8.87 -3.87
C PHE A 60 -4.63 8.57 -4.93
N GLY A 61 -5.70 7.86 -4.53
CA GLY A 61 -6.79 7.48 -5.41
C GLY A 61 -6.64 6.06 -5.96
N PRO A 62 -7.62 5.60 -6.73
CA PRO A 62 -7.54 4.27 -7.32
C PRO A 62 -6.40 4.20 -8.32
N LEU A 63 -5.63 3.13 -8.21
CA LEU A 63 -4.39 2.96 -8.93
C LEU A 63 -4.63 2.17 -10.20
N SER A 64 -3.95 2.56 -11.28
CA SER A 64 -3.91 1.78 -12.50
C SER A 64 -3.11 0.49 -12.30
N LEU A 65 -3.15 -0.42 -13.28
CA LEU A 65 -2.44 -1.69 -13.18
C LEU A 65 -0.91 -1.48 -13.02
N SER A 66 -0.36 -0.54 -13.78
CA SER A 66 1.07 -0.19 -13.71
C SER A 66 1.46 0.42 -12.35
N GLU A 67 0.59 1.23 -11.77
CA GLU A 67 0.79 1.81 -10.44
C GLU A 67 0.67 0.76 -9.33
N LEU A 68 -0.32 -0.14 -9.41
CA LEU A 68 -0.49 -1.24 -8.46
C LEU A 68 0.74 -2.16 -8.43
N ALA A 69 1.36 -2.42 -9.58
CA ALA A 69 2.60 -3.19 -9.66
C ALA A 69 3.76 -2.53 -8.89
N THR A 70 3.79 -1.21 -8.79
CA THR A 70 4.82 -0.49 -8.02
C THR A 70 4.58 -0.54 -6.51
N VAL A 71 3.32 -0.66 -6.09
CA VAL A 71 2.94 -0.79 -4.68
C VAL A 71 3.22 -2.20 -4.15
N ASP A 72 3.05 -3.21 -4.99
CA ASP A 72 3.34 -4.63 -4.72
C ASP A 72 2.73 -5.12 -3.39
N LEU A 73 1.40 -4.98 -3.29
CA LEU A 73 0.63 -5.49 -2.15
C LEU A 73 0.83 -7.00 -1.90
N PRO A 74 0.92 -7.87 -2.93
CA PRO A 74 1.19 -9.29 -2.72
C PRO A 74 2.52 -9.54 -2.00
N ALA A 75 3.63 -8.94 -2.45
CA ALA A 75 4.92 -9.14 -1.78
C ALA A 75 4.93 -8.56 -0.36
N LYS A 76 4.21 -7.47 -0.11
CA LYS A 76 4.04 -6.91 1.25
C LYS A 76 3.26 -7.88 2.15
N LEU A 77 2.19 -8.49 1.65
CA LEU A 77 1.42 -9.48 2.39
C LEU A 77 2.23 -10.76 2.66
N ASP A 78 3.03 -11.21 1.69
CA ASP A 78 3.91 -12.37 1.85
C ASP A 78 4.93 -12.15 2.98
N ARG A 79 5.42 -10.92 3.16
CA ARG A 79 6.30 -10.58 4.29
C ARG A 79 5.59 -10.66 5.63
N VAL A 80 4.32 -10.25 5.71
CA VAL A 80 3.50 -10.44 6.93
C VAL A 80 3.31 -11.94 7.20
N ALA A 81 3.00 -12.73 6.16
CA ALA A 81 2.81 -14.17 6.29
C ALA A 81 4.10 -14.89 6.73
N ALA A 82 5.26 -14.47 6.22
CA ALA A 82 6.56 -15.06 6.55
C ALA A 82 6.93 -14.96 8.03
N THR A 83 6.35 -14.02 8.77
CA THR A 83 6.59 -13.88 10.22
C THR A 83 6.02 -15.04 11.03
N GLY A 84 5.01 -15.74 10.53
CA GLY A 84 4.34 -16.85 11.23
C GLY A 84 3.48 -16.45 12.43
N GLU A 85 3.43 -15.16 12.78
CA GLU A 85 2.74 -14.66 13.98
C GLU A 85 1.23 -14.40 13.74
N VAL A 86 0.79 -14.41 12.49
CA VAL A 86 -0.61 -14.12 12.07
C VAL A 86 -1.34 -15.41 11.73
N ALA A 87 -2.57 -15.55 12.24
CA ALA A 87 -3.43 -16.70 11.94
C ALA A 87 -3.72 -16.80 10.43
N LYS A 88 -3.62 -18.02 9.87
CA LYS A 88 -3.83 -18.30 8.45
C LYS A 88 -5.17 -17.76 7.93
N ALA A 89 -6.25 -17.84 8.71
CA ALA A 89 -7.56 -17.32 8.32
C ALA A 89 -7.52 -15.81 8.07
N VAL A 90 -6.80 -15.04 8.90
CA VAL A 90 -6.64 -13.60 8.75
C VAL A 90 -5.81 -13.27 7.51
N LEU A 91 -4.73 -14.02 7.26
CA LEU A 91 -3.93 -13.88 6.05
C LEU A 91 -4.75 -14.14 4.77
N THR A 92 -5.62 -15.15 4.77
CA THR A 92 -6.54 -15.42 3.65
C THR A 92 -7.52 -14.27 3.43
N THR A 93 -8.06 -13.68 4.51
CA THR A 93 -8.93 -12.51 4.40
C THR A 93 -8.19 -11.33 3.81
N LEU A 94 -7.00 -11.00 4.32
CA LEU A 94 -6.15 -9.94 3.76
C LEU A 94 -5.85 -10.18 2.28
N LYS A 95 -5.46 -11.41 1.93
CA LYS A 95 -5.19 -11.81 0.55
C LYS A 95 -6.39 -11.54 -0.35
N THR A 96 -7.58 -11.97 0.07
CA THR A 96 -8.83 -11.77 -0.66
C THR A 96 -9.09 -10.28 -0.95
N HIS A 97 -8.85 -9.41 0.03
CA HIS A 97 -9.04 -7.97 -0.16
C HIS A 97 -7.95 -7.36 -1.05
N THR A 98 -6.69 -7.75 -0.89
CA THR A 98 -5.61 -7.28 -1.77
C THR A 98 -5.79 -7.74 -3.22
N GLU A 99 -6.31 -8.94 -3.45
CA GLU A 99 -6.65 -9.46 -4.78
C GLU A 99 -7.83 -8.68 -5.39
N LYS A 100 -8.85 -8.36 -4.60
CA LYS A 100 -9.96 -7.50 -5.07
C LYS A 100 -9.46 -6.13 -5.54
N ILE A 101 -8.45 -5.54 -4.89
CA ILE A 101 -7.84 -4.29 -5.38
C ILE A 101 -7.24 -4.51 -6.78
N ALA A 102 -6.47 -5.59 -6.97
CA ALA A 102 -5.83 -5.90 -8.23
C ALA A 102 -6.80 -6.27 -9.38
N LEU A 103 -7.98 -6.82 -9.05
CA LEU A 103 -9.02 -7.18 -10.02
C LEU A 103 -9.79 -5.97 -10.58
N HIS A 104 -9.65 -4.80 -9.95
CA HIS A 104 -10.36 -3.59 -10.34
C HIS A 104 -9.38 -2.45 -10.63
N PRO A 105 -8.42 -2.62 -11.56
CA PRO A 105 -7.46 -1.56 -11.87
C PRO A 105 -8.20 -0.33 -12.41
N TYR A 106 -7.72 0.86 -12.05
CA TYR A 106 -8.18 2.08 -12.67
C TYR A 106 -7.74 2.14 -14.15
N PRO A 107 -8.53 2.71 -15.07
CA PRO A 107 -8.13 2.84 -16.47
C PRO A 107 -6.79 3.57 -16.61
N GLU A 108 -5.93 3.09 -17.51
CA GLU A 108 -4.64 3.75 -17.75
C GLU A 108 -4.88 5.10 -18.45
N GLN A 109 -3.96 6.05 -18.26
CA GLN A 109 -4.08 7.39 -18.87
C GLN A 109 -4.26 7.32 -20.40
N ARG A 110 -3.58 6.37 -21.06
CA ARG A 110 -3.70 6.16 -22.51
C ARG A 110 -5.10 5.71 -22.93
N ASP A 111 -5.80 4.95 -22.09
CA ASP A 111 -7.13 4.41 -22.39
C ASP A 111 -8.15 5.54 -22.28
N LEU A 112 -8.01 6.40 -21.26
CA LEU A 112 -8.81 7.62 -21.11
C LEU A 112 -8.61 8.59 -22.28
N LEU A 113 -7.37 8.80 -22.72
CA LEU A 113 -7.07 9.65 -23.88
C LEU A 113 -7.60 9.06 -25.19
N THR A 114 -7.63 7.74 -25.32
CA THR A 114 -8.19 7.05 -26.48
C THR A 114 -9.70 7.25 -26.53
N ALA A 115 -10.39 7.07 -25.40
CA ALA A 115 -11.84 7.30 -25.31
C ALA A 115 -12.23 8.73 -25.72
N VAL A 116 -11.47 9.75 -25.30
CA VAL A 116 -11.70 11.15 -25.70
C VAL A 116 -11.54 11.38 -27.21
N ARG A 117 -10.72 10.58 -27.89
CA ARG A 117 -10.49 10.69 -29.34
C ARG A 117 -11.55 9.96 -30.16
N GLU A 118 -12.23 8.98 -29.58
CA GLU A 118 -13.25 8.18 -30.26
C GLU A 118 -14.56 8.94 -30.35
N ASP A 119 -15.31 9.00 -29.25
CA ASP A 119 -16.59 9.71 -29.17
C ASP A 119 -17.03 9.93 -27.71
N GLU A 120 -18.15 10.64 -27.54
CA GLU A 120 -18.72 10.92 -26.21
C GLU A 120 -19.18 9.65 -25.48
N ALA A 121 -19.67 8.63 -26.19
CA ALA A 121 -20.13 7.39 -25.58
C ALA A 121 -18.96 6.60 -24.97
N ALA A 122 -17.83 6.55 -25.66
CA ALA A 122 -16.58 5.96 -25.18
C ALA A 122 -16.10 6.67 -23.90
N VAL A 123 -16.17 8.01 -23.84
CA VAL A 123 -15.83 8.77 -22.64
C VAL A 123 -16.73 8.40 -21.47
N TRP A 124 -18.05 8.30 -21.68
CA TRP A 124 -18.99 7.90 -20.63
C TRP A 124 -18.73 6.48 -20.11
N LEU A 125 -18.39 5.54 -21.00
CA LEU A 125 -18.03 4.18 -20.61
C LEU A 125 -16.74 4.14 -19.80
N ALA A 126 -15.71 4.86 -20.23
CA ALA A 126 -14.44 4.95 -19.52
C ALA A 126 -14.60 5.59 -18.12
N LEU A 127 -15.43 6.64 -18.02
CA LEU A 127 -15.73 7.27 -16.74
C LEU A 127 -16.51 6.35 -15.80
N ARG A 128 -17.50 5.61 -16.33
CA ARG A 128 -18.27 4.62 -15.56
C ARG A 128 -17.35 3.54 -15.00
N ASP A 129 -16.45 3.01 -15.82
CA ASP A 129 -15.49 1.99 -15.40
C ASP A 129 -14.52 2.54 -14.34
N ALA A 130 -13.96 3.73 -14.59
CA ALA A 130 -13.11 4.45 -13.63
C ALA A 130 -13.76 4.63 -12.25
N ILE A 131 -15.02 5.06 -12.20
CA ILE A 131 -15.77 5.23 -10.95
C ILE A 131 -15.99 3.88 -10.26
N GLY A 132 -16.38 2.85 -11.03
CA GLY A 132 -16.62 1.51 -10.53
C GLY A 132 -15.36 0.88 -9.92
N SER A 133 -14.26 0.88 -10.67
CA SER A 133 -12.95 0.44 -10.21
C SER A 133 -12.49 1.24 -8.99
N GLY A 134 -12.71 2.55 -9.01
CA GLY A 134 -12.35 3.42 -7.90
C GLY A 134 -13.08 3.11 -6.59
N ALA A 135 -14.38 2.85 -6.65
CA ALA A 135 -15.16 2.44 -5.49
C ALA A 135 -14.75 1.06 -4.98
N ALA A 136 -14.53 0.11 -5.88
CA ALA A 136 -14.14 -1.26 -5.54
C ALA A 136 -12.78 -1.32 -4.84
N GLN A 137 -11.78 -0.60 -5.35
CA GLN A 137 -10.46 -0.52 -4.73
C GLN A 137 -10.53 0.10 -3.33
N ARG A 138 -11.25 1.23 -3.17
CA ARG A 138 -11.38 1.89 -1.85
C ARG A 138 -12.04 1.00 -0.83
N LEU A 139 -13.15 0.33 -1.19
CA LEU A 139 -13.84 -0.60 -0.29
C LEU A 139 -12.91 -1.75 0.14
N ALA A 140 -12.22 -2.36 -0.82
CA ALA A 140 -11.30 -3.46 -0.55
C ALA A 140 -10.10 -3.01 0.31
N ALA A 141 -9.51 -1.85 0.03
CA ALA A 141 -8.42 -1.30 0.82
C ALA A 141 -8.85 -0.92 2.24
N THR A 142 -10.06 -0.37 2.41
CA THR A 142 -10.62 -0.03 3.72
C THR A 142 -10.81 -1.28 4.58
N GLU A 143 -11.35 -2.35 3.99
CA GLU A 143 -11.57 -3.60 4.73
C GLU A 143 -10.24 -4.32 5.02
N ALA A 144 -9.28 -4.33 4.08
CA ALA A 144 -7.93 -4.81 4.35
C ALA A 144 -7.27 -4.04 5.50
N ARG A 145 -7.45 -2.72 5.53
CA ARG A 145 -6.93 -1.86 6.59
C ARG A 145 -7.54 -2.19 7.96
N ARG A 146 -8.86 -2.35 8.01
CA ARG A 146 -9.59 -2.77 9.22
C ARG A 146 -9.05 -4.09 9.78
N VAL A 147 -8.82 -5.07 8.92
CA VAL A 147 -8.25 -6.36 9.32
C VAL A 147 -6.81 -6.21 9.82
N LEU A 148 -6.03 -5.32 9.22
CA LEU A 148 -4.65 -5.04 9.65
C LEU A 148 -4.62 -4.36 11.04
N ASP A 149 -5.54 -3.46 11.31
CA ASP A 149 -5.69 -2.80 12.60
C ASP A 149 -6.06 -3.81 13.71
N GLU A 150 -6.91 -4.81 13.40
CA GLU A 150 -7.19 -5.91 14.33
C GLU A 150 -5.94 -6.74 14.68
N ILE A 151 -5.03 -6.96 13.73
CA ILE A 151 -3.77 -7.67 13.99
C ILE A 151 -2.93 -6.87 14.98
N ARG A 152 -2.84 -5.55 14.79
CA ARG A 152 -2.06 -4.64 15.64
C ARG A 152 -2.58 -4.64 17.07
N LEU A 153 -3.90 -4.44 17.24
CA LEU A 153 -4.55 -4.45 18.57
C LEU A 153 -4.31 -5.76 19.32
N ARG A 154 -4.49 -6.92 18.64
CA ARG A 154 -4.26 -8.23 19.27
C ARG A 154 -2.80 -8.45 19.67
N HIS A 155 -1.86 -7.88 18.93
CA HIS A 155 -0.44 -7.99 19.25
C HIS A 155 -0.04 -7.04 20.39
N GLU A 156 -0.61 -5.84 20.45
CA GLU A 156 -0.43 -4.91 21.56
C GLU A 156 -0.99 -5.49 22.87
N ASP A 157 -2.21 -6.06 22.85
CA ASP A 157 -2.83 -6.73 24.00
C ASP A 157 -2.00 -7.91 24.52
N LYS A 158 -1.39 -8.69 23.61
CA LYS A 158 -0.50 -9.80 23.98
C LYS A 158 0.77 -9.29 24.64
N ALA A 159 1.39 -8.24 24.09
CA ALA A 159 2.59 -7.64 24.65
C ALA A 159 2.35 -7.04 26.04
N GLU A 160 1.18 -6.43 26.29
CA GLU A 160 0.81 -5.88 27.59
C GLU A 160 0.65 -6.99 28.65
N LYS A 161 -0.01 -8.10 28.28
CA LYS A 161 -0.18 -9.27 29.17
C LYS A 161 1.13 -9.96 29.53
N GLU A 162 2.10 -10.00 28.62
CA GLU A 162 3.44 -10.56 28.90
C GLU A 162 4.30 -9.66 29.80
N LEU A 163 3.96 -8.36 29.91
CA LEU A 163 4.68 -7.38 30.72
C LEU A 163 4.05 -7.14 32.10
N ALA A 164 2.83 -7.59 32.34
CA ALA A 164 2.17 -7.51 33.63
C ALA A 164 2.79 -8.54 34.61
N PRO A 165 3.42 -8.11 35.72
CA PRO A 165 3.97 -9.03 36.71
C PRO A 165 2.81 -9.72 37.46
N VAL A 166 2.88 -11.06 37.54
CA VAL A 166 2.10 -11.88 38.48
C VAL A 166 2.61 -11.63 39.90
#